data_AF-A0A2V9SQ26-F1
#
_entry.id   AF-A0A2V9SQ26-F1
#
_cell.length_a   1.000
_cell.length_b   1.000
_cell.length_c   1.000
_cell.angle_alpha   90.00
_cell.angle_beta   90.00
_cell.angle_gamma   90.00
#
_symmetry.space_group_name_H-M   'P 1'
#
loop_
_entity.id
_entity.type
_entity.pdbx_description
1 polymer ?
#
loop_
_entity_poly.entity_id
_entity_poly.type
_entity_poly.pdbx_seq_one_letter_code
_entity_poly.pdbx_strand_id
1 'polypeptide(L)' 'MKQKTSVTLSRDVLESVDKLAGSKHSRSAVIERVLRLFLRERARTQAQARDLDRLNHAAEQLNAEAADVMQYQSPED' A
#
# COMPACT_ATOMS: atom_id res chain seq x y z
N MET A 1 -11.76 -21.62 -2.33
CA MET A 1 -13.25 -21.75 -2.36
C MET A 1 -13.87 -20.45 -1.88
N LYS A 2 -15.07 -20.07 -2.35
CA LYS A 2 -15.77 -18.85 -1.90
C LYS A 2 -16.73 -19.20 -0.75
N GLN A 3 -16.81 -18.35 0.27
CA GLN A 3 -17.82 -18.44 1.34
C GLN A 3 -18.83 -17.31 1.18
N LYS A 4 -20.11 -17.60 1.49
CA LYS A 4 -21.15 -16.58 1.52
C LYS A 4 -21.06 -15.84 2.84
N THR A 5 -21.06 -14.51 2.78
CA THR A 5 -21.04 -13.63 3.94
C THR A 5 -22.11 -12.56 3.75
N SER A 6 -22.90 -12.31 4.81
CA SER A 6 -23.82 -11.17 4.82
C SER A 6 -23.09 -9.93 5.32
N VAL A 7 -23.20 -8.83 4.59
CA VAL A 7 -22.60 -7.54 4.95
C VAL A 7 -23.65 -6.46 4.81
N THR A 8 -23.73 -5.57 5.80
CA THR A 8 -24.59 -4.40 5.73
C THR A 8 -23.85 -3.31 4.95
N LEU A 9 -24.50 -2.79 3.91
CA LEU A 9 -24.01 -1.71 3.07
C LEU A 9 -25.09 -0.64 2.98
N SER A 10 -24.69 0.61 2.83
CA SER A 10 -25.62 1.70 2.59
C SER A 10 -26.28 1.56 1.21
N ARG A 11 -27.47 2.16 1.06
CA ARG A 11 -28.29 2.00 -0.15
C ARG A 11 -27.60 2.55 -1.40
N ASP A 12 -26.98 3.71 -1.28
CA ASP A 12 -26.22 4.39 -2.32
C ASP A 12 -25.02 3.55 -2.81
N VAL A 13 -24.35 2.85 -1.90
CA VAL A 13 -23.26 1.93 -2.24
C VAL A 13 -23.79 0.72 -3.01
N LEU A 14 -24.91 0.12 -2.57
CA LEU A 14 -25.54 -0.99 -3.28
C LEU A 14 -25.98 -0.59 -4.70
N GLU A 15 -26.60 0.57 -4.87
CA GLU A 15 -26.99 1.10 -6.18
C GLU A 15 -25.79 1.33 -7.09
N SER A 16 -24.68 1.82 -6.54
CA SER A 16 -23.43 2.02 -7.28
C SER A 16 -22.81 0.68 -7.72
N VAL A 17 -22.83 -0.32 -6.84
CA VAL A 17 -22.39 -1.69 -7.18
C VAL A 17 -23.27 -2.30 -8.27
N ASP A 18 -24.59 -2.06 -8.23
CA ASP A 18 -25.52 -2.53 -9.24
C ASP A 18 -25.24 -1.94 -10.62
N LYS A 19 -25.01 -0.62 -10.68
CA LYS A 19 -24.61 0.06 -11.92
C LYS A 19 -23.30 -0.51 -12.47
N LEU A 20 -22.34 -0.79 -11.59
CA LEU A 20 -21.03 -1.35 -11.99
C LEU A 20 -21.12 -2.81 -12.45
N ALA A 21 -22.00 -3.59 -11.82
CA ALA A 21 -22.23 -4.99 -12.16
C ALA A 21 -22.94 -5.13 -13.52
N GLY A 22 -23.87 -4.22 -13.81
CA GLY A 22 -24.69 -4.24 -15.03
C GLY A 22 -25.40 -5.59 -15.19
N SER A 23 -25.54 -6.05 -16.44
CA SER A 23 -26.13 -7.36 -16.76
C SER A 23 -25.11 -8.51 -16.79
N LYS A 24 -23.81 -8.22 -16.66
CA LYS A 24 -22.73 -9.16 -16.95
C LYS A 24 -22.09 -9.78 -15.70
N HIS A 25 -22.22 -9.14 -14.54
CA HIS A 25 -21.57 -9.57 -13.31
C HIS A 25 -22.55 -9.60 -12.14
N SER A 26 -22.30 -10.46 -11.15
CA SER A 26 -23.01 -10.40 -9.88
C SER A 26 -22.44 -9.29 -8.99
N ARG A 27 -23.26 -8.73 -8.09
CA ARG A 27 -22.80 -7.82 -7.02
C ARG A 27 -21.60 -8.40 -6.27
N SER A 28 -21.66 -9.69 -5.93
CA SER A 28 -20.59 -10.39 -5.21
C SER A 28 -19.29 -10.47 -6.01
N ALA A 29 -19.34 -10.57 -7.35
CA ALA A 29 -18.15 -10.57 -8.18
C ALA A 29 -17.48 -9.18 -8.23
N VAL A 30 -18.28 -8.12 -8.30
CA VAL A 30 -17.80 -6.73 -8.24
C VAL A 30 -17.16 -6.45 -6.89
N ILE A 31 -17.86 -6.76 -5.79
CA ILE A 31 -17.37 -6.55 -4.43
C ILE A 31 -16.06 -7.31 -4.20
N GLU A 32 -15.99 -8.58 -4.60
CA GLU A 32 -14.77 -9.39 -4.49
C GLU A 32 -13.60 -8.78 -5.28
N ARG A 33 -13.84 -8.29 -6.49
CA ARG A 33 -12.80 -7.67 -7.32
C ARG A 33 -12.22 -6.42 -6.66
N VAL A 34 -13.09 -5.54 -6.16
CA VAL A 34 -12.68 -4.30 -5.50
C VAL A 34 -11.92 -4.60 -4.21
N LEU A 35 -12.43 -5.52 -3.38
CA LEU A 35 -11.75 -5.93 -2.14
C LEU A 35 -10.37 -6.53 -2.41
N ARG A 36 -10.23 -7.38 -3.45
CA ARG A 36 -8.93 -7.93 -3.83
C ARG A 36 -7.94 -6.87 -4.26
N LEU A 37 -8.38 -5.89 -5.05
CA LEU A 37 -7.53 -4.80 -5.49
C LEU A 37 -7.08 -3.96 -4.29
N PHE A 38 -8.03 -3.55 -3.45
CA PHE A 38 -7.76 -2.76 -2.24
C PHE A 38 -6.80 -3.46 -1.28
N LEU A 39 -7.00 -4.75 -1.01
CA LEU A 39 -6.13 -5.52 -0.11
C LEU A 39 -4.73 -5.70 -0.69
N ARG A 40 -4.60 -5.91 -2.02
CA ARG A 40 -3.29 -5.98 -2.69
C ARG A 40 -2.55 -4.65 -2.63
N GLU A 41 -3.24 -3.55 -2.88
CA GLU A 41 -2.67 -2.21 -2.78
C GLU A 41 -2.23 -1.90 -1.36
N ARG A 42 -3.07 -2.19 -0.36
CA ARG A 42 -2.70 -2.04 1.06
C ARG A 42 -1.48 -2.88 1.44
N ALA A 43 -1.41 -4.14 1.01
CA ALA A 43 -0.26 -5.00 1.27
C ALA A 43 1.02 -4.44 0.61
N ARG A 44 0.90 -3.92 -0.63
CA ARG A 44 2.01 -3.27 -1.33
C ARG A 44 2.45 -1.99 -0.61
N THR A 45 1.54 -1.12 -0.21
CA THR A 45 1.86 0.11 0.53
C THR A 45 2.52 -0.19 1.87
N GLN A 46 2.05 -1.19 2.61
CA GLN A 46 2.68 -1.62 3.87
C GLN A 46 4.07 -2.25 3.65
N ALA A 47 4.30 -2.91 2.52
CA ALA A 47 5.62 -3.39 2.16
C ALA A 47 6.54 -2.22 1.77
N GLN A 48 6.03 -1.27 0.98
CA GLN A 48 6.77 -0.07 0.55
C GLN A 48 7.13 0.84 1.72
N ALA A 49 6.24 1.02 2.71
CA ALA A 49 6.54 1.78 3.91
C ALA A 49 7.71 1.16 4.69
N ARG A 50 7.70 -0.18 4.85
CA ARG A 50 8.80 -0.92 5.49
C ARG A 50 10.11 -0.83 4.72
N ASP A 51 10.05 -0.76 3.40
CA ASP A 51 11.23 -0.63 2.55
C ASP A 51 11.79 0.80 2.56
N LEU A 52 10.91 1.81 2.61
CA LEU A 52 11.28 3.22 2.78
C LEU A 52 12.05 3.43 4.08
N ASP A 53 11.58 2.83 5.18
CA ASP A 53 12.26 2.92 6.48
C ASP A 53 13.68 2.32 6.43
N ARG A 54 13.86 1.20 5.71
CA ARG A 54 15.19 0.60 5.52
C ARG A 54 16.11 1.47 4.66
N LEU A 55 15.58 2.05 3.58
CA LEU A 55 16.34 2.95 2.72
C LEU A 55 16.79 4.20 3.48
N ASN A 56 15.90 4.79 4.28
CA ASN A 56 16.23 5.96 5.11
C ASN A 56 17.31 5.63 6.14
N HIS A 57 17.20 4.49 6.82
CA HIS A 57 18.23 4.05 7.77
C HIS A 57 19.59 3.79 7.10
N ALA A 58 19.59 3.18 5.91
CA ALA A 58 20.82 3.01 5.14
C ALA A 58 21.42 4.36 4.68
N ALA A 59 20.58 5.32 4.30
CA ALA A 59 21.01 6.67 3.94
C ALA A 59 21.59 7.43 5.14
N GLU A 60 21.01 7.29 6.33
CA GLU A 60 21.54 7.87 7.57
C GLU A 60 22.93 7.31 7.90
N GLN A 61 23.13 5.99 7.79
CA GLN A 61 24.44 5.36 7.99
C GLN A 61 25.48 5.87 7.01
N LEU A 62 25.15 5.90 5.72
CA LEU A 62 26.05 6.37 4.68
C LEU A 62 26.40 7.86 4.84
N ASN A 63 25.43 8.69 5.26
CA ASN A 63 25.67 10.09 5.57
C ASN A 63 26.60 10.27 6.78
N ALA A 64 26.45 9.43 7.82
CA ALA A 64 27.33 9.46 8.99
C ALA A 64 28.77 9.07 8.63
N GLU A 65 28.94 8.03 7.83
CA GLU A 65 30.25 7.61 7.30
C GLU A 65 30.89 8.69 6.41
N ALA A 66 30.11 9.31 5.54
CA ALA A 66 30.60 10.41 4.70
C ALA A 66 31.02 11.63 5.53
N ALA A 67 30.26 11.96 6.59
CA ALA A 67 30.61 13.05 7.51
C ALA A 67 31.91 12.76 8.28
N ASP A 68 32.13 11.50 8.70
CA ASP A 68 33.37 11.07 9.35
C ASP A 68 34.57 11.20 8.41
N VAL A 69 34.45 10.74 7.15
CA VAL A 69 35.51 10.90 6.15
C VAL A 69 35.80 12.38 5.82
N MET A 70 34.78 13.24 5.81
CA MET A 70 34.97 14.68 5.62
C MET A 70 35.73 15.36 6.78
N GLN A 71 35.66 14.82 8.01
CA GLN A 71 36.47 15.32 9.12
C GLN A 71 37.96 15.06 8.88
N TYR A 72 38.33 13.95 8.25
CA TYR A 72 39.73 13.67 7.88
C TYR A 72 40.25 14.51 6.71
N GLN A 73 39.36 15.14 5.93
CA GLN A 73 39.72 16.01 4.80
C GLN A 73 39.72 17.50 5.16
N SER A 74 39.34 17.85 6.39
CA SER A 74 39.50 19.21 6.88
C SER A 74 40.99 19.41 7.21
N PRO A 75 41.72 20.30 6.52
CA PRO A 75 43.12 20.55 6.85
C PRO A 75 43.21 21.04 8.30
N GLU A 76 44.10 20.45 9.09
CA GLU A 76 44.49 20.97 10.39
C GLU A 76 45.06 22.40 10.18
N ASP A 77 44.46 23.40 10.82
CA ASP A 77 45.06 24.74 10.99
C ASP A 77 46.23 24.69 11.98
#